data_AF-A0A7S2GR78-F1
#
_entry.id   AF-A0A7S2GR78-F1
#
_cell.length_a   1.000
_cell.length_b   1.000
_cell.length_c   1.000
_cell.angle_alpha   90.00
_cell.angle_beta   90.00
_cell.angle_gamma   90.00
#
_symmetry.space_group_name_H-M   'P 1'
#
loop_
_entity.id
_entity.type
_entity.pdbx_description
1 polymer ?
#
loop_
_entity_poly.entity_id
_entity_poly.type
_entity_poly.pdbx_seq_one_letter_code
_entity_poly.pdbx_strand_id
1 'polypeptide(L)'
;DIVTTKKPRFVSKKAWFSDDRTDEVGAQPTSLPVDESTEHVFEDGSHYVGEWKGSMRHGRGTHVEFDGTIYDGQWVRNAAHGSGVLRRPDGAVYDGEWRLDKKNGSGQYASPDGSKYVGQWADDLKRGHRGVA
;
A
#
# COMPACT_ATOMS: atom_id res chain seq x y z
N ASP A 1 -24.94 24.87 3.32
CA ASP A 1 -23.95 24.68 4.41
C ASP A 1 -23.09 23.47 4.13
N ILE A 2 -21.77 23.56 4.28
CA ILE A 2 -20.86 22.40 4.27
C ILE A 2 -19.94 22.55 5.48
N VAL A 3 -20.11 21.66 6.46
CA VAL A 3 -19.40 21.73 7.74
C VAL A 3 -18.01 21.11 7.58
N THR A 4 -16.98 21.95 7.53
CA THR A 4 -15.58 21.51 7.53
C THR A 4 -15.15 21.06 8.93
N THR A 5 -15.30 19.77 9.24
CA THR A 5 -14.83 19.16 10.49
C THR A 5 -13.31 19.03 10.52
N LYS A 6 -12.64 19.94 11.24
CA LYS A 6 -11.19 19.86 11.53
C LYS A 6 -10.87 18.59 12.35
N LYS A 7 -10.03 17.69 11.80
CA LYS A 7 -9.49 16.54 12.55
C LYS A 7 -8.53 17.00 13.66
N PRO A 8 -8.52 16.37 14.85
CA PRO A 8 -7.63 16.73 15.95
C PRO A 8 -6.19 16.26 15.71
N ARG A 9 -5.21 17.03 16.19
CA ARG A 9 -3.78 16.73 16.08
C ARG A 9 -3.34 15.78 17.19
N PHE A 10 -3.00 14.54 16.87
CA PHE A 10 -2.24 13.69 17.79
C PHE A 10 -0.76 14.10 17.79
N VAL A 11 -0.23 14.34 18.99
CA VAL A 11 1.17 14.64 19.23
C VAL A 11 1.80 13.45 19.93
N SER A 12 2.91 12.95 19.39
CA SER A 12 3.88 12.17 20.16
C SER A 12 5.29 12.69 19.91
N LYS A 13 6.10 12.74 20.98
CA LYS A 13 7.39 13.42 21.04
C LYS A 13 8.49 12.38 21.30
N LYS A 14 9.63 12.51 20.59
CA LYS A 14 11.05 12.46 21.08
C LYS A 14 11.47 11.34 22.07
N ALA A 15 12.67 10.76 22.06
CA ALA A 15 13.90 10.89 21.25
C ALA A 15 14.59 9.47 21.25
N TRP A 16 15.89 9.20 21.07
CA TRP A 16 17.16 9.95 21.12
C TRP A 16 18.21 9.29 20.22
N PHE A 17 19.13 10.08 19.65
CA PHE A 17 20.57 9.80 19.53
C PHE A 17 21.29 11.13 19.24
N SER A 18 22.44 11.37 19.86
CA SER A 18 23.17 12.67 19.84
C SER A 18 24.57 12.51 19.24
N ASP A 19 25.08 13.60 18.64
CA ASP A 19 26.48 13.84 18.16
C ASP A 19 27.03 12.83 17.11
N ASP A 20 27.73 13.22 16.05
CA ASP A 20 28.83 14.20 15.95
C ASP A 20 29.11 14.62 14.47
N ARG A 21 29.54 15.86 14.25
CA ARG A 21 30.37 16.45 13.15
C ARG A 21 30.29 15.87 11.69
N THR A 22 29.67 16.58 10.72
CA THR A 22 30.31 17.48 9.68
C THR A 22 31.32 16.77 8.73
N ASP A 23 31.21 16.77 7.39
CA ASP A 23 30.48 17.60 6.40
C ASP A 23 30.08 16.84 5.11
N GLU A 24 29.25 17.49 4.27
CA GLU A 24 28.90 17.26 2.84
C GLU A 24 29.39 15.95 2.14
N VAL A 25 28.54 15.11 1.53
CA VAL A 25 27.38 15.43 0.68
C VAL A 25 26.16 14.53 0.99
N GLY A 26 25.41 14.89 2.02
CA GLY A 26 24.11 14.29 2.27
C GLY A 26 23.13 14.66 1.15
N ALA A 27 22.84 13.70 0.26
CA ALA A 27 21.75 13.84 -0.69
C ALA A 27 20.49 14.24 0.08
N GLN A 28 19.97 15.43 -0.24
CA GLN A 28 18.74 15.94 0.37
C GLN A 28 17.66 14.85 0.25
N PRO A 29 16.85 14.58 1.28
CA PRO A 29 15.63 13.83 1.07
C PRO A 29 14.78 14.67 0.13
N THR A 30 14.81 14.36 -1.17
CA THR A 30 13.93 14.96 -2.18
C THR A 30 12.53 14.40 -1.99
N SER A 31 11.92 14.76 -0.86
CA SER A 31 10.48 14.71 -0.70
C SER A 31 9.91 15.68 -1.72
N LEU A 32 9.54 15.13 -2.88
CA LEU A 32 8.65 15.78 -3.82
C LEU A 32 7.43 16.30 -3.04
N PRO A 33 6.87 17.47 -3.40
CA PRO A 33 5.82 18.09 -2.63
C PRO A 33 4.65 17.13 -2.43
N VAL A 34 4.17 17.05 -1.18
CA VAL A 34 3.12 16.10 -0.72
C VAL A 34 1.72 16.59 -1.18
N ASP A 35 1.64 17.14 -2.39
CA ASP A 35 0.52 17.95 -2.88
C ASP A 35 -0.24 17.29 -4.06
N GLU A 36 0.26 16.18 -4.60
CA GLU A 36 -0.39 15.43 -5.69
C GLU A 36 -1.12 14.14 -5.22
N SER A 37 -1.03 13.78 -3.94
CA SER A 37 -1.79 12.66 -3.36
C SER A 37 -3.27 13.05 -3.19
N THR A 38 -4.06 12.86 -4.24
CA THR A 38 -5.48 13.25 -4.27
C THR A 38 -6.35 12.17 -3.64
N GLU A 39 -7.12 12.53 -2.59
CA GLU A 39 -8.17 11.70 -2.02
C GLU A 39 -9.44 11.76 -2.89
N HIS A 40 -9.97 10.59 -3.25
CA HIS A 40 -11.22 10.42 -4.00
C HIS A 40 -12.10 9.40 -3.28
N VAL A 41 -13.36 9.75 -3.03
CA VAL A 41 -14.37 8.87 -2.44
C VAL A 41 -15.33 8.46 -3.55
N PHE A 42 -15.54 7.16 -3.70
CA PHE A 42 -16.41 6.57 -4.73
C PHE A 42 -17.85 6.40 -4.20
N GLU A 43 -18.80 6.17 -5.11
CA GLU A 43 -20.24 6.04 -4.79
C GLU A 43 -20.56 4.86 -3.87
N ASP A 44 -19.72 3.82 -3.86
CA ASP A 44 -19.84 2.65 -2.98
C ASP A 44 -19.28 2.87 -1.56
N GLY A 45 -18.72 4.05 -1.28
CA GLY A 45 -18.07 4.38 -0.01
C GLY A 45 -16.62 3.91 0.10
N SER A 46 -16.07 3.25 -0.92
CA SER A 46 -14.62 3.06 -1.02
C SER A 46 -13.91 4.40 -1.24
N HIS A 47 -12.62 4.48 -0.93
CA HIS A 47 -11.81 5.65 -1.21
C HIS A 47 -10.41 5.29 -1.70
N TYR A 48 -9.78 6.22 -2.41
CA TYR A 48 -8.41 6.10 -2.89
C TYR A 48 -7.64 7.37 -2.57
N VAL A 49 -6.42 7.22 -2.06
CA VAL A 49 -5.47 8.32 -1.83
C VAL A 49 -4.18 7.97 -2.56
N GLY A 50 -3.80 8.77 -3.56
CA GLY A 50 -2.58 8.51 -4.32
C GLY A 50 -2.47 9.27 -5.62
N GLU A 51 -1.57 8.79 -6.47
CA GLU A 51 -1.27 9.35 -7.79
C GLU A 51 -2.35 9.00 -8.84
N TRP A 52 -2.58 9.95 -9.75
CA TRP A 52 -3.57 9.83 -10.83
C TRP A 52 -2.94 10.19 -12.18
N LYS A 53 -3.40 9.53 -13.25
CA LYS A 53 -3.04 9.84 -14.63
C LYS A 53 -4.31 10.02 -15.47
N GLY A 54 -4.76 11.26 -15.60
CA GLY A 54 -6.10 11.56 -16.09
C GLY A 54 -7.14 11.07 -15.09
N SER A 55 -8.14 10.33 -15.55
CA SER A 55 -9.19 9.72 -14.71
C SER A 55 -8.84 8.31 -14.20
N MET A 56 -7.56 7.91 -14.23
CA MET A 56 -7.11 6.57 -13.83
C MET A 56 -6.09 6.61 -12.69
N ARG A 57 -6.29 5.78 -11.65
CA ARG A 57 -5.29 5.48 -10.62
C ARG A 57 -4.02 4.96 -11.31
N HIS A 58 -2.88 5.56 -11.01
CA HIS A 58 -1.61 5.24 -11.65
C HIS A 58 -0.45 5.78 -10.81
N GLY A 59 0.61 5.01 -10.58
CA GLY A 59 1.68 5.38 -9.65
C GLY A 59 1.44 4.80 -8.27
N ARG A 60 1.94 5.39 -7.20
CA ARG A 60 1.74 4.89 -5.84
C ARG A 60 0.43 5.39 -5.23
N GLY A 61 -0.28 4.52 -4.53
CA GLY A 61 -1.49 4.90 -3.79
C GLY A 61 -2.11 3.79 -2.96
N THR A 62 -2.98 4.21 -2.05
CA THR A 62 -3.71 3.35 -1.12
C THR A 62 -5.20 3.39 -1.47
N HIS A 63 -5.81 2.22 -1.71
CA HIS A 63 -7.26 2.07 -1.86
C HIS A 63 -7.81 1.36 -0.63
N VAL A 64 -8.95 1.85 -0.14
CA VAL A 64 -9.74 1.22 0.93
C VAL A 64 -11.11 0.92 0.34
N GLU A 65 -11.43 -0.36 0.21
CA GLU A 65 -12.72 -0.86 -0.24
C GLU A 65 -13.79 -0.72 0.86
N PHE A 66 -15.07 -0.74 0.48
CA PHE A 66 -16.19 -0.56 1.42
C PHE A 66 -16.28 -1.66 2.48
N ASP A 67 -15.72 -2.84 2.23
CA ASP A 67 -15.66 -3.96 3.19
C ASP A 67 -14.54 -3.78 4.24
N GLY A 68 -13.66 -2.78 4.06
CA GLY A 68 -12.47 -2.54 4.88
C GLY A 68 -11.19 -3.22 4.37
N THR A 69 -11.22 -3.85 3.19
CA THR A 69 -10.01 -4.33 2.49
C THR A 69 -9.16 -3.12 2.07
N ILE A 70 -7.87 -3.17 2.36
CA ILE A 70 -6.90 -2.10 2.07
C ILE A 70 -5.84 -2.63 1.12
N TYR A 71 -5.67 -2.00 -0.02
CA TYR A 71 -4.51 -2.19 -0.91
C TYR A 71 -3.59 -0.98 -0.84
N ASP A 72 -2.33 -1.17 -0.49
CA ASP A 72 -1.27 -0.16 -0.53
C ASP A 72 -0.20 -0.59 -1.53
N GLY A 73 -0.07 0.08 -2.68
CA GLY A 73 0.73 -0.46 -3.77
C GLY A 73 1.00 0.50 -4.91
N GLN A 74 1.50 -0.07 -6.01
CA GLN A 74 1.60 0.63 -7.29
C GLN A 74 0.36 0.31 -8.14
N TRP A 75 0.00 1.26 -9.00
CA TRP A 75 -1.19 1.22 -9.84
C TRP A 75 -0.81 1.51 -11.28
N VAL A 76 -1.51 0.87 -12.22
CA VAL A 76 -1.43 1.19 -13.64
C VAL A 76 -2.82 1.08 -14.26
N ARG A 77 -3.33 2.18 -14.82
CA ARG A 77 -4.63 2.22 -15.53
C ARG A 77 -5.78 1.63 -14.69
N ASN A 78 -5.95 2.12 -13.46
CA ASN A 78 -6.91 1.63 -12.44
C ASN A 78 -6.65 0.27 -11.81
N ALA A 79 -5.65 -0.50 -12.27
CA ALA A 79 -5.34 -1.83 -11.76
C ALA A 79 -4.10 -1.87 -10.85
N ALA A 80 -4.10 -2.71 -9.81
CA ALA A 80 -2.95 -2.99 -8.97
C ALA A 80 -1.79 -3.62 -9.78
N HIS A 81 -0.57 -3.18 -9.50
CA HIS A 81 0.62 -3.52 -10.26
C HIS A 81 1.90 -3.40 -9.43
N GLY A 82 3.04 -3.88 -9.95
CA GLY A 82 4.34 -3.73 -9.29
C GLY A 82 4.34 -4.34 -7.88
N SER A 83 4.92 -3.66 -6.90
CA SER A 83 4.90 -4.13 -5.50
C SER A 83 3.77 -3.49 -4.69
N GLY A 84 3.02 -4.31 -3.94
CA GLY A 84 1.94 -3.83 -3.08
C GLY A 84 1.48 -4.82 -2.02
N VAL A 85 0.85 -4.28 -0.98
CA VAL A 85 0.35 -4.99 0.20
C VAL A 85 -1.18 -4.92 0.24
N LEU A 86 -1.83 -6.07 0.18
CA LEU A 86 -3.27 -6.21 0.44
C LEU A 86 -3.48 -6.67 1.89
N ARG A 87 -4.33 -5.98 2.63
CA ARG A 87 -4.78 -6.34 3.98
C ARG A 87 -6.29 -6.50 3.94
N ARG A 88 -6.79 -7.67 4.33
CA ARG A 88 -8.24 -7.94 4.39
C ARG A 88 -8.76 -7.82 5.83
N PRO A 89 -10.06 -7.52 6.03
CA PRO A 89 -10.67 -7.38 7.35
C PRO A 89 -10.57 -8.63 8.24
N ASP A 90 -10.47 -9.81 7.62
CA ASP A 90 -10.28 -11.09 8.31
C ASP A 90 -8.85 -11.30 8.82
N GLY A 91 -7.94 -10.34 8.62
CA GLY A 91 -6.54 -10.42 9.02
C GLY A 91 -5.63 -11.10 7.99
N ALA A 92 -6.15 -11.55 6.85
CA ALA A 92 -5.32 -12.07 5.77
C ALA A 92 -4.48 -10.93 5.18
N VAL A 93 -3.17 -11.16 4.99
CA VAL A 93 -2.25 -10.18 4.38
C VAL A 93 -1.52 -10.83 3.22
N TYR A 94 -1.44 -10.12 2.09
CA TYR A 94 -0.54 -10.44 1.00
C TYR A 94 0.43 -9.27 0.80
N ASP A 95 1.72 -9.55 0.73
CA ASP A 95 2.79 -8.60 0.42
C ASP A 95 3.63 -9.20 -0.70
N GLY A 96 3.65 -8.57 -1.88
CA GLY A 96 4.31 -9.15 -3.04
C GLY A 96 4.09 -8.39 -4.34
N GLU A 97 4.37 -9.07 -5.44
CA GLU A 97 4.23 -8.55 -6.80
C GLU A 97 2.79 -8.69 -7.34
N TRP A 98 2.38 -7.72 -8.16
CA TRP A 98 1.04 -7.58 -8.70
C TRP A 98 1.10 -7.31 -10.20
N ARG A 99 0.14 -7.87 -10.93
CA ARG A 99 0.01 -7.69 -12.37
C ARG A 99 -1.45 -7.66 -12.79
N LEU A 100 -1.99 -6.44 -12.92
CA LEU A 100 -3.36 -6.17 -13.38
C LEU A 100 -4.39 -6.80 -12.44
N ASP A 101 -4.41 -6.30 -11.20
CA ASP A 101 -5.29 -6.74 -10.08
C ASP A 101 -5.05 -8.15 -9.56
N LYS A 102 -4.09 -8.89 -10.13
CA LYS A 102 -3.74 -10.25 -9.71
C LYS A 102 -2.39 -10.32 -9.03
N LYS A 103 -2.29 -11.18 -8.01
CA LYS A 103 -1.02 -11.57 -7.38
C LYS A 103 -0.17 -12.31 -8.40
N ASN A 104 1.10 -11.92 -8.52
CA ASN A 104 2.04 -12.44 -9.49
C ASN A 104 3.46 -12.48 -8.89
N GLY A 105 4.45 -12.97 -9.63
CA GLY A 105 5.85 -12.98 -9.20
C GLY A 105 6.07 -13.52 -7.80
N SER A 106 6.93 -12.87 -7.03
CA SER A 106 7.29 -13.23 -5.65
C SER A 106 6.33 -12.60 -4.65
N GLY A 107 5.89 -13.36 -3.65
CA GLY A 107 5.05 -12.79 -2.58
C GLY A 107 4.90 -13.66 -1.34
N GLN A 108 4.73 -12.98 -0.20
CA GLN A 108 4.34 -13.54 1.09
C GLN A 108 2.83 -13.40 1.30
N TYR A 109 2.19 -14.47 1.75
CA TYR A 109 0.81 -14.46 2.22
C TYR A 109 0.74 -14.98 3.64
N ALA A 110 0.19 -14.17 4.54
CA ALA A 110 -0.21 -14.58 5.88
C ALA A 110 -1.73 -14.86 5.88
N SER A 111 -2.10 -16.08 6.27
CA SER A 111 -3.48 -16.46 6.58
C SER A 111 -3.93 -15.86 7.93
N PRO A 112 -5.25 -15.70 8.15
CA PRO A 112 -5.81 -15.35 9.46
C PRO A 112 -5.44 -16.33 10.59
N ASP A 113 -5.21 -17.61 10.26
CA ASP A 113 -4.79 -18.66 11.19
C ASP A 113 -3.30 -18.58 11.60
N GLY A 114 -2.56 -17.58 11.10
CA GLY A 114 -1.13 -17.40 11.34
C GLY A 114 -0.20 -18.18 10.41
N SER A 115 -0.73 -19.07 9.56
CA SER A 115 0.04 -19.78 8.53
C SER A 115 0.64 -18.79 7.53
N LYS A 116 1.88 -19.04 7.10
CA LYS A 116 2.55 -18.20 6.11
C LYS A 116 2.97 -19.02 4.91
N TYR A 117 2.70 -18.47 3.72
CA TYR A 117 3.25 -18.93 2.46
C TYR A 117 4.22 -17.88 1.94
N VAL A 118 5.42 -18.28 1.54
CA VAL A 118 6.37 -17.44 0.81
C VAL A 118 6.77 -18.21 -0.44
N GLY A 119 6.58 -17.62 -1.60
CA GLY A 119 6.83 -18.32 -2.86
C GLY A 119 6.41 -17.52 -4.08
N GLN A 120 6.31 -18.22 -5.20
CA GLN A 120 5.90 -17.64 -6.47
C GLN A 120 4.38 -17.64 -6.61
N TRP A 121 3.86 -16.70 -7.38
CA TRP A 121 2.44 -16.50 -7.67
C TRP A 121 2.25 -16.28 -9.17
N ALA A 122 1.16 -16.78 -9.73
CA ALA A 122 0.76 -16.44 -11.08
C ALA A 122 -0.76 -16.44 -11.16
N ASP A 123 -1.32 -15.29 -11.54
CA ASP A 123 -2.77 -15.10 -11.68
C ASP A 123 -3.54 -15.58 -10.42
N ASP A 124 -3.12 -15.08 -9.26
CA ASP A 124 -3.65 -15.39 -7.92
C ASP A 124 -3.40 -16.82 -7.39
N LEU A 125 -2.77 -17.69 -8.19
CA LEU A 125 -2.43 -19.05 -7.80
C LEU A 125 -0.99 -19.15 -7.26
N LYS A 126 -0.84 -19.77 -6.08
CA LYS A 126 0.45 -20.15 -5.50
C LYS A 126 1.18 -21.15 -6.42
N ARG A 127 2.40 -20.83 -6.83
CA ARG A 127 3.27 -21.64 -7.71
C ARG A 127 4.35 -22.32 -6.86
N GLY A 128 4.18 -23.62 -6.61
CA GLY A 128 5.08 -24.44 -5.80
C GLY A 128 4.78 -24.33 -4.29
N HIS A 129 4.72 -25.40 -3.51
CA HIS A 129 4.75 -26.83 -3.82
C HIS A 129 3.63 -27.54 -3.05
N ARG A 130 3.21 -28.74 -3.52
CA ARG A 130 2.58 -29.72 -2.62
C ARG A 130 3.54 -29.94 -1.45
N GLY A 131 3.04 -29.94 -0.22
CA GLY A 131 3.87 -30.28 0.93
C GLY A 131 4.53 -31.64 0.72
N VAL A 132 5.84 -31.70 0.98
CA VAL A 132 6.48 -32.98 1.28
C VAL A 132 5.90 -33.46 2.61
N ALA A 133 5.33 -34.66 2.59
CA ALA A 133 4.83 -35.37 3.76
C ALA A 133 5.96 -36.10 4.48
#